data_AF-A0A9P6UGC7-F1
#
_entry.id   AF-A0A9P6UGC7-F1
#
_cell.length_a   1.000
_cell.length_b   1.000
_cell.length_c   1.000
_cell.angle_alpha   90.00
_cell.angle_beta   90.00
_cell.angle_gamma   90.00
#
_symmetry.space_group_name_H-M   'P 1'
#
loop_
_entity.id
_entity.type
_entity.pdbx_description
1 polymer ?
#
loop_
_entity_poly.entity_id
_entity_poly.type
_entity_poly.pdbx_seq_one_letter_code
_entity_poly.pdbx_strand_id
1 'polypeptide(L)'
;MKYPSRGSPELAGRVLEILGKAGIPAEAETKRGVDHGVWVPFLRILPTPQIPIVQMSLAEMRHQPDEEVFEYHIRLGKVLGQLRDEGVLIVASGTAVHNLRDIGAYMRTSQGAGKMQVAPYVAPFDGLLDQIALAKTQEERERAAVKDMAGSKYLRSAHPSLDHLLPFHVAIGAAGGDEGKVLHKAFMLSMSMSAYSFGEAA
;
A
#
# COMPACT_ATOMS: atom_id res chain seq x y z
N MET A 1 -13.47 9.49 -14.25
CA MET A 1 -12.38 10.48 -14.17
C MET A 1 -11.18 9.91 -14.96
N LYS A 2 -10.43 10.72 -15.72
CA LYS A 2 -9.26 10.27 -16.49
C LYS A 2 -8.02 11.02 -15.99
N TYR A 3 -7.01 10.31 -15.51
CA TYR A 3 -5.69 10.88 -15.22
C TYR A 3 -4.79 10.68 -16.45
N PRO A 4 -4.19 11.74 -17.01
CA PRO A 4 -3.46 11.64 -18.27
C PRO A 4 -2.06 11.06 -18.09
N SER A 5 -1.94 9.78 -17.71
CA SER A 5 -0.65 9.08 -17.61
C SER A 5 -0.18 8.53 -18.96
N ARG A 6 1.13 8.53 -19.20
CA ARG A 6 1.77 7.73 -20.25
C ARG A 6 2.28 6.43 -19.65
N GLY A 7 2.05 5.30 -20.31
CA GLY A 7 2.66 4.02 -19.92
C GLY A 7 4.13 3.95 -20.33
N SER A 8 4.85 2.94 -19.83
CA SER A 8 6.19 2.57 -20.32
C SER A 8 6.22 1.07 -20.64
N PRO A 9 6.11 0.67 -21.92
CA PRO A 9 6.23 -0.73 -22.33
C PRO A 9 7.59 -1.35 -21.96
N GLU A 10 8.66 -0.56 -21.99
CA GLU A 10 10.00 -0.97 -21.58
C GLU A 10 10.03 -1.35 -20.10
N LEU A 11 9.55 -0.46 -19.21
CA LEU A 11 9.46 -0.74 -17.79
C LEU A 11 8.51 -1.91 -17.50
N ALA A 12 7.38 -2.01 -18.21
CA ALA A 12 6.46 -3.14 -18.06
C ALA A 12 7.13 -4.47 -18.45
N GLY A 13 7.91 -4.49 -19.54
CA GLY A 13 8.71 -5.65 -19.94
C GLY A 13 9.74 -6.03 -18.88
N ARG A 14 10.43 -5.02 -18.30
CA ARG A 14 11.40 -5.23 -17.21
C ARG A 14 10.75 -5.81 -15.95
N VAL A 15 9.56 -5.32 -15.57
CA VAL A 15 8.77 -5.88 -14.46
C VAL A 15 8.42 -7.35 -14.71
N LEU A 16 7.93 -7.69 -15.91
CA LEU A 16 7.60 -9.08 -16.25
C LEU A 16 8.83 -10.00 -16.20
N GLU A 17 9.99 -9.50 -16.65
CA GLU A 17 11.24 -10.25 -16.63
C GLU A 17 11.66 -10.61 -15.19
N ILE A 18 11.70 -9.63 -14.28
CA ILE A 18 12.14 -9.86 -12.89
C ILE A 18 11.15 -10.74 -12.12
N LEU A 19 9.85 -10.58 -12.36
CA LEU A 19 8.82 -11.43 -11.77
C LEU A 19 8.93 -12.87 -12.28
N GLY A 20 9.12 -13.05 -13.59
CA GLY A 20 9.33 -14.36 -14.20
C GLY A 20 10.57 -15.09 -13.66
N LYS A 21 11.70 -14.39 -13.53
CA LYS A 21 12.92 -14.95 -12.90
C LYS A 21 12.69 -15.36 -11.44
N ALA A 22 11.82 -14.66 -10.74
CA ALA A 22 11.43 -14.98 -9.37
C ALA A 22 10.30 -16.02 -9.27
N GLY A 23 9.81 -16.57 -10.39
CA GLY A 23 8.71 -17.53 -10.40
C GLY A 23 7.36 -16.94 -9.98
N ILE A 24 7.19 -15.62 -10.11
CA ILE A 24 5.93 -14.92 -9.83
C ILE A 24 5.18 -14.76 -11.16
N PRO A 25 3.99 -15.38 -11.32
CA PRO A 25 3.23 -15.26 -12.55
C PRO A 25 2.68 -13.83 -12.70
N ALA A 26 2.88 -13.24 -13.88
CA ALA A 26 2.36 -11.94 -14.25
C ALA A 26 2.19 -11.88 -15.77
N GLU A 27 1.25 -11.05 -16.23
CA GLU A 27 0.96 -10.84 -17.64
C GLU A 27 0.82 -9.35 -17.96
N ALA A 28 1.06 -9.00 -19.22
CA ALA A 28 0.86 -7.63 -19.69
C ALA A 28 -0.63 -7.35 -19.94
N GLU A 29 -1.13 -6.26 -19.36
CA GLU A 29 -2.45 -5.70 -19.66
C GLU A 29 -2.28 -4.34 -20.37
N THR A 30 -2.93 -4.17 -21.51
CA THR A 30 -2.78 -2.98 -22.40
C THR A 30 -4.09 -2.28 -22.72
N LYS A 31 -5.23 -2.86 -22.35
CA LYS A 31 -6.58 -2.37 -22.64
C LYS A 31 -7.15 -1.55 -21.49
N ARG A 32 -6.76 -1.85 -20.25
CA ARG A 32 -7.25 -1.16 -19.05
C ARG A 32 -6.48 0.15 -18.83
N GLY A 33 -7.21 1.22 -18.52
CA GLY A 33 -6.60 2.48 -18.05
C GLY A 33 -6.24 2.42 -16.57
N VAL A 34 -5.55 3.45 -16.08
CA VAL A 34 -5.20 3.55 -14.65
C VAL A 34 -6.45 3.61 -13.76
N ASP A 35 -6.44 2.87 -12.66
CA ASP A 35 -7.58 2.82 -11.74
C ASP A 35 -7.54 3.88 -10.63
N HIS A 36 -8.57 3.85 -9.77
CA HIS A 36 -8.74 4.77 -8.63
C HIS A 36 -7.57 4.77 -7.64
N GLY A 37 -6.94 3.62 -7.42
CA GLY A 37 -5.77 3.51 -6.55
C GLY A 37 -4.59 4.28 -7.13
N VAL A 38 -4.49 4.42 -8.45
CA VAL A 38 -3.42 5.20 -9.09
C VAL A 38 -3.78 6.67 -9.18
N TRP A 39 -4.93 7.04 -9.73
CA TRP A 39 -5.15 8.46 -10.04
C TRP A 39 -5.36 9.35 -8.81
N VAL A 40 -5.97 8.86 -7.72
CA VAL A 40 -6.19 9.67 -6.50
C VAL A 40 -4.90 10.20 -5.90
N PRO A 41 -3.91 9.34 -5.56
CA PRO A 41 -2.64 9.83 -5.00
C PRO A 41 -1.84 10.63 -6.04
N PHE A 42 -1.85 10.24 -7.31
CA PHE A 42 -1.07 10.94 -8.34
C PHE A 42 -1.61 12.33 -8.67
N LEU A 43 -2.92 12.60 -8.50
CA LEU A 43 -3.43 13.98 -8.56
C LEU A 43 -2.84 14.89 -7.48
N ARG A 44 -2.33 14.33 -6.38
CA ARG A 44 -1.70 15.08 -5.28
C ARG A 44 -0.18 15.13 -5.41
N ILE A 45 0.44 14.01 -5.77
CA ILE A 45 1.90 13.86 -5.84
C ILE A 45 2.44 14.43 -7.17
N LEU A 46 1.70 14.25 -8.27
CA LEU A 46 2.15 14.58 -9.63
C LEU A 46 1.00 15.14 -10.50
N PRO A 47 0.39 16.28 -10.14
CA PRO A 47 -0.81 16.80 -10.82
C PRO A 47 -0.62 17.05 -12.32
N THR A 48 0.62 17.26 -12.77
CA THR A 48 1.01 17.28 -14.18
C THR A 48 1.87 16.04 -14.47
N PRO A 49 1.32 14.99 -15.10
CA PRO A 49 2.05 13.75 -15.35
C PRO A 49 3.16 13.97 -16.37
N GLN A 50 4.39 14.04 -15.87
CA GLN A 50 5.61 14.14 -16.68
C GLN A 50 6.40 12.82 -16.71
N ILE A 51 6.07 11.88 -15.82
CA ILE A 51 6.77 10.61 -15.63
C ILE A 51 5.87 9.47 -16.12
N PRO A 52 6.40 8.48 -16.87
CA PRO A 52 5.65 7.29 -17.23
C PRO A 52 5.19 6.49 -16.00
N ILE A 53 4.00 5.91 -16.06
CA ILE A 53 3.44 5.07 -14.99
C ILE A 53 3.18 3.68 -15.54
N VAL A 54 3.69 2.66 -14.85
CA VAL A 54 3.30 1.27 -15.04
C VAL A 54 2.47 0.87 -13.83
N GLN A 55 1.22 0.46 -14.08
CA GLN A 55 0.34 -0.06 -13.04
C GLN A 55 0.53 -1.57 -12.93
N MET A 56 0.59 -2.07 -11.69
CA MET A 56 0.59 -3.49 -11.38
C MET A 56 -0.59 -3.79 -10.44
N SER A 57 -1.34 -4.85 -10.71
CA SER A 57 -2.38 -5.34 -9.80
C SER A 57 -1.75 -6.11 -8.64
N LEU A 58 -2.49 -6.25 -7.54
CA LEU A 58 -2.17 -7.22 -6.50
C LEU A 58 -2.47 -8.64 -7.01
N ALA A 59 -1.79 -9.64 -6.44
CA ALA A 59 -2.14 -11.02 -6.71
C ALA A 59 -3.48 -11.34 -6.06
N GLU A 60 -4.37 -11.97 -6.82
CA GLU A 60 -5.62 -12.49 -6.28
C GLU A 60 -5.29 -13.70 -5.39
N MET A 61 -5.32 -13.47 -4.09
CA MET A 61 -5.12 -14.48 -3.07
C MET A 61 -6.38 -14.64 -2.22
N ARG A 62 -6.45 -15.73 -1.45
CA ARG A 62 -7.58 -16.03 -0.55
C ARG A 62 -7.95 -14.79 0.28
N HIS A 63 -9.25 -14.52 0.43
CA HIS A 63 -9.74 -13.38 1.22
C HIS A 63 -9.52 -13.52 2.75
N GLN A 64 -8.76 -14.53 3.19
CA GLN A 64 -8.44 -14.74 4.59
C GLN A 64 -7.05 -14.15 4.86
N PRO A 65 -6.88 -13.36 5.95
CA PRO A 65 -5.60 -12.91 6.43
C PRO A 65 -4.92 -14.10 7.10
N ASP A 66 -4.18 -14.84 6.31
CA ASP A 66 -3.15 -15.74 6.80
C ASP A 66 -1.78 -15.10 6.54
N GLU A 67 -0.77 -15.66 7.20
CA GLU A 67 0.61 -15.20 7.08
C GLU A 67 1.13 -15.38 5.64
N GLU A 68 0.68 -16.41 4.92
CA GLU A 68 1.11 -16.72 3.55
C GLU A 68 0.79 -15.57 2.58
N VAL A 69 -0.40 -14.95 2.71
CA VAL A 69 -0.77 -13.80 1.91
C VAL A 69 0.18 -12.62 2.16
N PHE A 70 0.55 -12.35 3.41
CA PHE A 70 1.47 -11.26 3.75
C PHE A 70 2.89 -11.54 3.27
N GLU A 71 3.38 -12.75 3.49
CA GLU A 71 4.70 -13.21 3.03
C GLU A 71 4.83 -13.14 1.50
N TYR A 72 3.78 -13.53 0.77
CA TYR A 72 3.77 -13.43 -0.69
C TYR A 72 3.94 -11.98 -1.15
N HIS A 73 3.21 -11.03 -0.56
CA HIS A 73 3.28 -9.62 -0.97
C HIS A 73 4.59 -8.95 -0.54
N ILE A 74 5.19 -9.37 0.58
CA ILE A 74 6.55 -8.98 0.95
C ILE A 74 7.56 -9.52 -0.09
N ARG A 75 7.45 -10.78 -0.48
CA ARG A 75 8.31 -11.37 -1.53
C ARG A 75 8.16 -10.63 -2.86
N LEU A 76 6.94 -10.28 -3.25
CA LEU A 76 6.67 -9.45 -4.42
C LEU A 76 7.39 -8.10 -4.31
N GLY A 77 7.27 -7.43 -3.16
CA GLY A 77 8.00 -6.19 -2.86
C GLY A 77 9.52 -6.33 -3.00
N LYS A 78 10.12 -7.40 -2.46
CA LYS A 78 11.56 -7.67 -2.58
C LYS A 78 12.01 -7.77 -4.02
N VAL A 79 11.26 -8.50 -4.84
CA VAL A 79 11.59 -8.66 -6.27
C VAL A 79 11.53 -7.32 -6.98
N LEU A 80 10.47 -6.54 -6.75
CA LEU A 80 10.28 -5.21 -7.34
C LEU A 80 11.31 -4.20 -6.84
N GLY A 81 11.81 -4.35 -5.60
CA GLY A 81 12.82 -3.48 -5.00
C GLY A 81 14.09 -3.32 -5.84
N GLN A 82 14.43 -4.31 -6.68
CA GLN A 82 15.55 -4.22 -7.64
C GLN A 82 15.41 -3.05 -8.63
N LEU A 83 14.17 -2.65 -8.95
CA LEU A 83 13.92 -1.53 -9.86
C LEU A 83 14.32 -0.17 -9.26
N ARG A 84 14.48 -0.09 -7.94
CA ARG A 84 14.90 1.15 -7.26
C ARG A 84 16.31 1.55 -7.68
N ASP A 85 17.20 0.58 -7.89
CA ASP A 85 18.55 0.79 -8.40
C ASP A 85 18.56 1.20 -9.88
N GLU A 86 17.44 1.01 -10.59
CA GLU A 86 17.22 1.38 -11.98
C GLU A 86 16.51 2.75 -12.11
N GLY A 87 16.39 3.51 -11.01
CA GLY A 87 15.76 4.83 -10.99
C GLY A 87 14.23 4.80 -11.01
N VAL A 88 13.61 3.67 -10.65
CA VAL A 88 12.15 3.53 -10.61
C VAL A 88 11.60 3.84 -9.22
N LEU A 89 10.68 4.79 -9.15
CA LEU A 89 9.88 5.04 -7.94
C LEU A 89 8.76 3.99 -7.81
N ILE A 90 8.80 3.21 -6.73
CA ILE A 90 7.73 2.27 -6.39
C ILE A 90 6.70 2.98 -5.51
N VAL A 91 5.47 3.10 -6.02
CA VAL A 91 4.33 3.66 -5.28
C VAL A 91 3.35 2.55 -4.94
N ALA A 92 3.37 2.10 -3.69
CA ALA A 92 2.40 1.11 -3.20
C ALA A 92 1.15 1.82 -2.66
N SER A 93 0.19 2.05 -3.54
CA SER A 93 -1.02 2.79 -3.20
C SER A 93 -2.06 1.91 -2.50
N GLY A 94 -2.45 2.30 -1.29
CA GLY A 94 -3.48 1.66 -0.48
C GLY A 94 -4.10 2.65 0.50
N THR A 95 -4.56 2.17 1.65
CA THR A 95 -5.07 3.05 2.72
C THR A 95 -4.74 2.40 4.06
N ALA A 96 -4.12 3.15 4.98
CA ALA A 96 -3.63 2.60 6.25
C ALA A 96 -4.76 1.93 7.07
N VAL A 97 -5.96 2.52 7.08
CA VAL A 97 -7.18 1.90 7.63
C VAL A 97 -8.33 2.17 6.66
N HIS A 98 -9.08 1.14 6.26
CA HIS A 98 -10.12 1.26 5.23
C HIS A 98 -11.33 0.37 5.52
N ASN A 99 -12.26 0.87 6.32
CA ASN A 99 -13.53 0.20 6.57
C ASN A 99 -14.74 1.08 6.19
N LEU A 100 -15.24 0.89 4.97
CA LEU A 100 -16.41 1.60 4.49
C LEU A 100 -17.73 1.09 5.10
N ARG A 101 -17.75 -0.07 5.78
CA ARG A 101 -18.98 -0.56 6.45
C ARG A 101 -19.37 0.36 7.62
N ASP A 102 -18.36 0.93 8.28
CA ASP A 102 -18.55 1.80 9.44
C ASP A 102 -18.68 3.29 9.08
N ILE A 103 -18.28 3.70 7.87
CA ILE A 103 -18.13 5.11 7.51
C ILE A 103 -19.43 5.91 7.73
N GLY A 104 -20.57 5.35 7.32
CA GLY A 104 -21.87 5.99 7.47
C GLY A 104 -22.32 6.12 8.93
N ALA A 105 -21.95 5.17 9.80
CA ALA A 105 -22.25 5.25 11.22
C ALA A 105 -21.46 6.40 11.88
N TYR A 106 -20.16 6.49 11.59
CA TYR A 106 -19.33 7.58 12.11
C TYR A 106 -19.66 8.94 11.50
N MET A 107 -20.16 9.00 10.26
CA MET A 107 -20.67 10.25 9.68
C MET A 107 -21.87 10.78 10.47
N ARG A 108 -22.84 9.91 10.79
CA ARG A 108 -24.04 10.29 11.56
C ARG A 108 -23.68 10.76 12.97
N THR A 109 -22.78 10.05 13.66
CA THR A 109 -22.37 10.46 15.02
C THR A 109 -21.56 11.76 15.01
N SER A 110 -20.76 12.01 13.96
CA SER A 110 -20.03 13.26 13.79
C SER A 110 -20.95 14.47 13.65
N GLN A 111 -22.04 14.34 12.89
CA GLN A 111 -23.04 15.41 12.74
C GLN A 111 -23.71 15.79 14.06
N GLY A 112 -24.02 14.80 14.91
CA GLY A 112 -24.62 15.04 16.22
C GLY A 112 -23.64 15.55 17.30
N ALA A 113 -22.34 15.32 17.13
CA ALA A 113 -21.32 15.62 18.14
C ALA A 113 -20.60 16.97 17.95
N GLY A 114 -20.86 17.68 16.84
CA GLY A 114 -20.16 18.94 16.52
C GLY A 114 -18.66 18.78 16.24
N LYS A 115 -18.15 17.54 16.15
CA LYS A 115 -16.77 17.21 15.80
C LYS A 115 -16.72 15.89 15.03
N MET A 116 -15.75 15.76 14.13
CA MET A 116 -15.49 14.52 13.40
C MET A 116 -15.08 13.42 14.38
N GLN A 117 -15.85 12.33 14.39
CA GLN A 117 -15.57 11.13 15.18
C GLN A 117 -14.69 10.18 14.37
N VAL A 118 -13.79 9.51 15.07
CA VAL A 118 -12.88 8.50 14.49
C VAL A 118 -13.14 7.17 15.20
N ALA A 119 -13.21 6.09 14.43
CA ALA A 119 -13.44 4.77 14.97
C ALA A 119 -12.26 4.35 15.89
N PRO A 120 -12.53 3.67 17.02
CA PRO A 120 -11.52 3.44 18.05
C PRO A 120 -10.41 2.48 17.61
N TYR A 121 -10.60 1.71 16.54
CA TYR A 121 -9.57 0.84 15.96
C TYR A 121 -8.61 1.59 15.02
N VAL A 122 -8.94 2.80 14.56
CA VAL A 122 -8.17 3.52 13.54
C VAL A 122 -6.77 3.84 14.06
N ALA A 123 -6.67 4.60 15.16
CA ALA A 123 -5.37 5.00 15.70
C ALA A 123 -4.51 3.82 16.19
N PRO A 124 -5.05 2.79 16.88
CA PRO A 124 -4.26 1.63 17.26
C PRO A 124 -3.75 0.80 16.08
N PHE A 125 -4.56 0.61 15.03
CA PHE A 125 -4.11 -0.14 13.85
C PHE A 125 -3.09 0.65 13.03
N ASP A 126 -3.30 1.97 12.90
CA ASP A 126 -2.32 2.86 12.29
C ASP A 126 -0.98 2.87 13.05
N GLY A 127 -1.03 2.87 14.39
CA GLY A 127 0.17 2.76 15.23
C GLY A 127 0.94 1.46 15.02
N LEU A 128 0.26 0.35 14.70
CA LEU A 128 0.93 -0.88 14.30
C LEU A 128 1.66 -0.70 12.96
N LEU A 129 1.06 0.00 11.99
CA LEU A 129 1.74 0.32 10.73
C LEU A 129 2.95 1.23 10.94
N ASP A 130 2.88 2.20 11.85
CA ASP A 130 4.06 3.00 12.21
C ASP A 130 5.17 2.13 12.78
N GLN A 131 4.84 1.25 13.74
CA GLN A 131 5.82 0.37 14.37
C GLN A 131 6.52 -0.51 13.34
N ILE A 132 5.76 -1.04 12.38
CA ILE A 132 6.30 -1.84 11.29
C ILE A 132 7.13 -0.95 10.35
N ALA A 133 6.61 0.18 9.86
CA ALA A 133 7.32 1.00 8.88
C ALA A 133 8.62 1.61 9.44
N LEU A 134 8.63 1.96 10.73
CA LEU A 134 9.75 2.62 11.40
C LEU A 134 10.73 1.64 12.07
N ALA A 135 10.52 0.32 11.96
CA ALA A 135 11.47 -0.65 12.49
C ALA A 135 12.84 -0.49 11.80
N LYS A 136 13.90 -0.72 12.57
CA LYS A 136 15.28 -0.35 12.19
C LYS A 136 15.85 -1.24 11.11
N THR A 137 15.44 -2.49 11.06
CA THR A 137 15.94 -3.46 10.10
C THR A 137 14.83 -4.00 9.21
N GLN A 138 15.19 -4.36 7.97
CA GLN A 138 14.29 -5.02 7.05
C GLN A 138 13.67 -6.29 7.64
N GLU A 139 14.46 -7.09 8.35
CA GLU A 139 14.01 -8.33 8.99
C GLU A 139 12.93 -8.07 10.06
N GLU A 140 13.12 -7.05 10.91
CA GLU A 140 12.11 -6.67 11.91
C GLU A 140 10.81 -6.21 11.26
N ARG A 141 10.90 -5.42 10.19
CA ARG A 141 9.73 -4.95 9.44
C ARG A 141 8.95 -6.11 8.87
N GLU A 142 9.63 -7.04 8.19
CA GLU A 142 9.00 -8.19 7.56
C GLU A 142 8.36 -9.11 8.59
N ARG A 143 9.08 -9.42 9.68
CA ARG A 143 8.55 -10.26 10.76
C ARG A 143 7.29 -9.64 11.37
N ALA A 144 7.31 -8.35 11.66
CA ALA A 144 6.16 -7.64 12.24
C ALA A 144 5.00 -7.49 11.24
N ALA A 145 5.29 -7.22 9.97
CA ALA A 145 4.32 -7.16 8.89
C ALA A 145 3.59 -8.50 8.67
N VAL A 146 4.20 -9.63 9.05
CA VAL A 146 3.53 -10.93 9.01
C VAL A 146 2.87 -11.24 10.36
N LYS A 147 3.67 -11.40 11.43
CA LYS A 147 3.22 -11.94 12.71
C LYS A 147 2.30 -10.98 13.46
N ASP A 148 2.74 -9.73 13.62
CA ASP A 148 2.03 -8.75 14.43
C ASP A 148 0.78 -8.26 13.69
N MET A 149 0.84 -8.18 12.35
CA MET A 149 -0.31 -7.94 11.48
C MET A 149 -1.38 -9.02 11.61
N ALA A 150 -1.01 -10.30 11.40
CA ALA A 150 -1.94 -11.42 11.48
C ALA A 150 -2.54 -11.58 12.90
N GLY A 151 -1.75 -11.29 13.94
CA GLY A 151 -2.18 -11.32 15.33
C GLY A 151 -3.00 -10.10 15.79
N SER A 152 -3.13 -9.07 14.96
CA SER A 152 -3.82 -7.84 15.34
C SER A 152 -5.33 -8.07 15.48
N LYS A 153 -5.84 -7.89 16.70
CA LYS A 153 -7.29 -7.92 16.99
C LYS A 153 -8.09 -6.87 16.20
N TYR A 154 -7.41 -5.84 15.68
CA TYR A 154 -8.04 -4.77 14.91
C TYR A 154 -8.04 -5.03 13.41
N LEU A 155 -7.30 -6.02 12.90
CA LEU A 155 -7.12 -6.25 11.46
C LEU A 155 -8.44 -6.30 10.71
N ARG A 156 -9.40 -7.14 11.14
CA ARG A 156 -10.71 -7.26 10.48
C ARG A 156 -11.58 -6.01 10.59
N SER A 157 -11.40 -5.22 11.64
CA SER A 157 -12.13 -3.96 11.81
C SER A 157 -11.53 -2.85 10.95
N ALA A 158 -10.20 -2.82 10.81
CA ALA A 158 -9.49 -1.86 9.99
C ALA A 158 -9.60 -2.18 8.50
N HIS A 159 -9.62 -3.47 8.16
CA HIS A 159 -9.58 -4.01 6.80
C HIS A 159 -10.53 -5.22 6.68
N PRO A 160 -11.82 -5.00 6.33
CA PRO A 160 -12.75 -6.08 6.07
C PRO A 160 -12.31 -6.98 4.89
N SER A 161 -11.56 -6.41 3.96
CA SER A 161 -10.80 -7.05 2.89
C SER A 161 -9.39 -6.47 2.86
N LEU A 162 -8.43 -7.23 2.32
CA LEU A 162 -7.00 -6.89 2.44
C LEU A 162 -6.46 -6.03 1.29
N ASP A 163 -7.24 -5.80 0.24
CA ASP A 163 -6.83 -5.11 -0.99
C ASP A 163 -6.23 -3.72 -0.74
N HIS A 164 -6.69 -2.98 0.27
CA HIS A 164 -6.12 -1.68 0.63
C HIS A 164 -4.91 -1.76 1.60
N LEU A 165 -4.64 -2.93 2.16
CA LEU A 165 -3.55 -3.19 3.11
C LEU A 165 -2.34 -3.89 2.47
N LEU A 166 -2.55 -4.80 1.52
CA LEU A 166 -1.47 -5.53 0.85
C LEU A 166 -0.44 -4.65 0.13
N PRO A 167 -0.77 -3.46 -0.41
CA PRO A 167 0.24 -2.52 -0.90
C PRO A 167 1.27 -2.16 0.17
N PHE A 168 0.89 -2.03 1.44
CA PHE A 168 1.83 -1.78 2.53
C PHE A 168 2.88 -2.91 2.63
N HIS A 169 2.47 -4.17 2.49
CA HIS A 169 3.37 -5.32 2.53
C HIS A 169 4.34 -5.34 1.35
N VAL A 170 3.89 -4.94 0.16
CA VAL A 170 4.75 -4.73 -1.01
C VAL A 170 5.78 -3.63 -0.73
N ALA A 171 5.37 -2.50 -0.14
CA ALA A 171 6.30 -1.43 0.23
C ALA A 171 7.33 -1.90 1.26
N ILE A 172 6.92 -2.66 2.28
CA ILE A 172 7.84 -3.25 3.26
C ILE A 172 8.87 -4.15 2.58
N GLY A 173 8.47 -5.01 1.64
CA GLY A 173 9.41 -5.83 0.88
C GLY A 173 10.37 -5.01 0.01
N ALA A 174 9.89 -3.92 -0.60
CA ALA A 174 10.69 -3.07 -1.48
C ALA A 174 11.63 -2.10 -0.73
N ALA A 175 11.39 -1.87 0.57
CA ALA A 175 12.13 -0.90 1.38
C ALA A 175 13.63 -1.21 1.51
N GLY A 176 14.04 -2.48 1.38
CA GLY A 176 15.44 -2.86 1.50
C GLY A 176 16.04 -2.44 2.84
N GLY A 177 17.28 -1.95 2.86
CA GLY A 177 17.95 -1.51 4.09
C GLY A 177 17.50 -0.14 4.62
N ASP A 178 16.60 0.57 3.92
CA ASP A 178 16.32 1.97 4.24
C ASP A 178 15.49 2.14 5.51
N GLU A 179 15.72 3.24 6.23
CA GLU A 179 14.85 3.63 7.34
C GLU A 179 13.54 4.22 6.81
N GLY A 180 12.41 3.79 7.40
CA GLY A 180 11.11 4.35 7.10
C GLY A 180 10.92 5.75 7.70
N LYS A 181 10.16 6.60 7.00
CA LYS A 181 9.73 7.92 7.48
C LYS A 181 8.22 8.05 7.34
N VAL A 182 7.57 8.72 8.29
CA VAL A 182 6.15 9.11 8.16
C VAL A 182 6.08 10.41 7.36
N LEU A 183 5.41 10.37 6.21
CA LEU A 183 5.20 11.54 5.35
C LEU A 183 3.91 12.29 5.67
N HIS A 184 2.87 11.54 6.04
CA HIS A 184 1.55 12.10 6.30
C HIS A 184 0.82 11.26 7.34
N LYS A 185 -0.06 11.93 8.10
CA LYS A 185 -0.97 11.29 9.05
C LYS A 185 -2.26 12.07 9.12
N ALA A 186 -3.37 11.41 8.82
CA ALA A 186 -4.70 11.98 8.97
C ALA A 186 -5.72 10.87 9.23
N PHE A 187 -6.56 11.07 10.24
CA PHE A 187 -7.64 10.16 10.58
C PHE A 187 -8.98 10.82 10.33
N MET A 188 -9.92 10.06 9.76
CA MET A 188 -11.26 10.52 9.49
C MET A 188 -12.21 9.34 9.55
N LEU A 189 -13.24 9.41 10.39
CA LEU A 189 -14.27 8.37 10.46
C LEU A 189 -13.64 6.99 10.73
N SER A 190 -13.85 6.03 9.85
CA SER A 190 -13.27 4.68 9.89
C SER A 190 -12.05 4.53 8.98
N MET A 191 -11.30 5.61 8.75
CA MET A 191 -10.18 5.64 7.82
C MET A 191 -8.92 6.30 8.39
N SER A 192 -7.77 5.84 7.91
CA SER A 192 -6.47 6.49 8.06
C SER A 192 -5.81 6.69 6.70
N MET A 193 -5.30 7.89 6.46
CA MET A 193 -4.58 8.28 5.24
C MET A 193 -3.06 8.36 5.45
N SER A 194 -2.52 7.65 6.45
CA SER A 194 -1.08 7.69 6.72
C SER A 194 -0.25 7.22 5.51
N ALA A 195 0.88 7.88 5.31
CA ALA A 195 1.80 7.61 4.20
C ALA A 195 3.23 7.52 4.73
N TYR A 196 4.01 6.63 4.11
CA TYR A 196 5.37 6.32 4.50
C TYR A 196 6.31 6.39 3.28
N SER A 197 7.59 6.67 3.52
CA SER A 197 8.64 6.59 2.51
C SER A 197 9.84 5.79 3.01
N PHE A 198 10.53 5.14 2.08
CA PHE A 198 11.78 4.42 2.31
C PHE A 198 12.80 4.88 1.26
N GLY A 199 14.02 5.18 1.71
CA GLY A 199 15.07 5.77 0.89
C GLY A 199 14.82 7.24 0.56
N GLU A 200 15.61 7.78 -0.37
CA GLU A 200 15.44 9.13 -0.89
C GLU A 200 14.98 9.08 -2.35
N ALA A 201 14.16 10.04 -2.75
CA ALA A 201 13.85 10.25 -4.16
C ALA A 201 15.09 10.89 -4.81
N ALA A 202 15.66 10.22 -5.81
CA ALA A 202 16.74 10.76 -6.64
C ALA A 202 16.27 11.95 -7.49
#